data_AF-A0A8S9JYN2-F1
#
_entry.id   AF-A0A8S9JYN2-F1
#
_cell.length_a   1.000
_cell.length_b   1.000
_cell.length_c   1.000
_cell.angle_alpha   90.00
_cell.angle_beta   90.00
_cell.angle_gamma   90.00
#
_symmetry.space_group_name_H-M   'P 1'
#
loop_
_entity.id
_entity.type
_entity.pdbx_description
1 polymer ?
#
loop_
_entity_poly.entity_id
_entity_poly.type
_entity_poly.pdbx_seq_one_letter_code
_entity_poly.pdbx_strand_id
1 'polypeptide(L)'
;MACSHNNTIWFFILALFTVLISPVISSRVSSLMKLPVIVESRSSVDSYCESWRLAVETNNAVKCKVVPSKCVSYLETYYGKGQFDKDYNVVASYALAFAKTVKMGGDCKDAWVFDVDETLLSNLEYYKAHSYG
;
A
#
# COMPACT_ATOMS: atom_id res chain seq x y z
N MET A 1 -48.67 7.47 -32.01
CA MET A 1 -48.10 6.20 -31.49
C MET A 1 -47.07 6.56 -30.42
N ALA A 2 -47.26 6.03 -29.22
CA ALA A 2 -46.61 6.46 -27.99
C ALA A 2 -45.15 5.97 -27.88
N CYS A 3 -44.29 6.82 -27.30
CA CYS A 3 -42.91 6.52 -26.97
C CYS A 3 -42.87 5.58 -25.75
N SER A 4 -42.39 4.35 -25.95
CA SER A 4 -42.24 3.34 -24.90
C SER A 4 -41.16 3.76 -23.90
N HIS A 5 -41.53 3.91 -22.63
CA HIS A 5 -40.58 4.18 -21.55
C HIS A 5 -39.78 2.92 -21.25
N ASN A 6 -38.45 3.00 -21.41
CA ASN A 6 -37.56 1.84 -21.37
C ASN A 6 -37.31 1.43 -19.90
N ASN A 7 -38.18 0.56 -19.36
CA ASN A 7 -38.16 0.08 -17.97
C ASN A 7 -36.80 -0.51 -17.55
N THR A 8 -36.00 -1.01 -18.49
CA THR A 8 -34.68 -1.60 -18.25
C THR A 8 -33.70 -0.62 -17.64
N ILE A 9 -33.74 0.66 -18.04
CA ILE A 9 -32.81 1.68 -17.53
C ILE A 9 -33.07 1.97 -16.04
N TRP A 10 -34.35 2.02 -15.65
CA TRP A 10 -34.74 2.18 -14.25
C TRP A 10 -34.29 1.02 -13.38
N PHE A 11 -34.33 -0.23 -13.87
CA PHE A 11 -33.81 -1.39 -13.16
C PHE A 11 -32.30 -1.30 -12.90
N PHE A 12 -31.50 -0.85 -13.88
CA PHE A 12 -30.06 -0.68 -13.70
C PHE A 12 -29.72 0.45 -12.73
N ILE A 13 -30.46 1.56 -12.77
CA ILE A 13 -30.27 2.67 -11.83
C ILE A 13 -30.65 2.25 -10.40
N LEU A 14 -31.76 1.52 -10.22
CA LEU A 14 -32.18 1.03 -8.91
C LEU A 14 -31.16 0.02 -8.33
N ALA A 15 -30.62 -0.86 -9.17
CA ALA A 15 -29.59 -1.83 -8.77
C ALA A 15 -28.26 -1.15 -8.41
N LEU A 16 -27.87 -0.07 -9.10
CA LEU A 16 -26.67 0.70 -8.74
C LEU A 16 -26.85 1.42 -7.41
N PHE A 17 -28.05 1.95 -7.15
CA PHE A 17 -28.36 2.59 -5.88
C PHE A 17 -28.30 1.59 -4.72
N THR A 18 -28.85 0.37 -4.83
CA THR A 18 -28.82 -0.63 -3.74
C THR A 18 -27.41 -1.12 -3.39
N VAL A 19 -26.48 -1.12 -4.35
CA VAL A 19 -25.05 -1.42 -4.10
C VAL A 19 -24.38 -0.29 -3.31
N LEU A 20 -24.73 0.97 -3.56
CA LEU A 20 -24.15 2.14 -2.88
C LEU A 20 -24.63 2.32 -1.43
N ILE A 21 -25.83 1.83 -1.08
CA ILE A 21 -26.38 1.96 0.30
C ILE A 21 -26.13 0.73 1.15
N SER A 22 -25.52 -0.33 0.62
CA SER A 22 -25.18 -1.50 1.43
C SER A 22 -24.09 -1.11 2.43
N PRO A 23 -24.37 -1.03 3.75
CA PRO A 23 -23.30 -0.94 4.71
C PRO A 23 -22.77 -2.36 4.82
N VAL A 24 -21.80 -2.73 3.98
CA VAL A 24 -20.95 -3.87 4.34
C VAL A 24 -20.27 -3.44 5.61
N ILE A 25 -20.80 -3.93 6.73
CA ILE A 25 -20.30 -3.73 8.07
C ILE A 25 -18.88 -4.27 8.08
N SER A 26 -17.92 -3.37 7.88
CA SER A 26 -16.53 -3.62 8.21
C SER A 26 -16.47 -3.67 9.73
N SER A 27 -16.59 -4.88 10.29
CA SER A 27 -16.24 -5.14 11.67
C SER A 27 -14.72 -4.97 11.81
N ARG A 28 -14.27 -3.72 11.92
CA ARG A 28 -12.89 -3.44 12.36
C ARG A 28 -12.79 -3.83 13.83
N VAL A 29 -12.50 -5.11 14.07
CA VAL A 29 -12.02 -5.59 15.35
C VAL A 29 -10.73 -4.85 15.65
N SER A 30 -10.81 -3.84 16.52
CA SER A 30 -9.65 -3.16 17.05
C SER A 30 -9.03 -4.06 18.11
N SER A 31 -8.28 -5.07 17.69
CA SER A 31 -7.43 -5.81 18.63
C SER A 31 -6.21 -4.94 18.93
N LEU A 32 -6.34 -4.05 19.90
CA LEU A 32 -5.18 -3.41 20.52
C LEU A 32 -4.57 -4.42 21.48
N MET A 33 -3.80 -5.38 20.96
CA MET A 33 -2.96 -6.24 21.79
C MET A 33 -1.90 -5.34 22.45
N LYS A 34 -2.08 -5.08 23.74
CA LYS A 34 -1.04 -4.47 24.57
C LYS A 34 0.00 -5.55 24.84
N LEU A 35 1.12 -5.50 24.13
CA LEU A 35 2.23 -6.43 24.32
C LEU A 35 2.95 -6.09 25.64
N PRO A 36 3.22 -7.06 26.52
CA PRO A 36 4.02 -6.84 27.72
C PRO A 36 5.44 -6.42 27.30
N VAL A 37 6.00 -5.43 28.00
CA VAL A 37 7.39 -4.99 27.79
C VAL A 37 8.31 -6.10 28.29
N ILE A 38 8.68 -6.99 27.38
CA ILE A 38 9.80 -7.92 27.55
C ILE A 38 11.05 -7.14 27.16
N VAL A 39 12.14 -7.29 27.91
CA VAL A 39 13.47 -6.83 27.48
C VAL A 39 13.82 -7.61 26.21
N GLU A 40 13.45 -7.05 25.05
CA GLU A 40 13.68 -7.66 23.74
C GLU A 40 15.19 -7.61 23.43
N SER A 41 15.77 -8.77 23.12
CA SER A 41 17.07 -8.84 22.47
C SER A 41 17.04 -8.08 21.14
N ARG A 42 18.20 -7.57 20.66
CA ARG A 42 18.29 -6.92 19.35
C ARG A 42 17.73 -7.78 18.22
N SER A 43 18.02 -9.09 18.24
CA SER A 43 17.48 -10.04 17.25
C SER A 43 15.95 -10.16 17.31
N SER A 44 15.34 -10.15 18.50
CA SER A 44 13.88 -10.13 18.62
C SER A 44 13.26 -8.81 18.18
N VAL A 45 13.94 -7.68 18.39
CA VAL A 45 13.49 -6.37 17.88
C VAL A 45 13.53 -6.36 16.35
N ASP A 46 14.65 -6.76 15.75
CA ASP A 46 14.80 -6.78 14.29
C ASP A 46 13.73 -7.66 13.64
N SER A 47 13.49 -8.87 14.17
CA SER A 47 12.43 -9.76 13.67
C SER A 47 11.02 -9.18 13.81
N TYR A 48 10.74 -8.49 14.92
CA TYR A 48 9.48 -7.74 15.07
C TYR A 48 9.37 -6.64 14.00
N CYS A 49 10.44 -5.90 13.76
CA CYS A 49 10.45 -4.77 12.83
C CYS A 49 10.35 -5.21 11.36
N GLU A 50 10.92 -6.37 11.01
CA GLU A 50 10.67 -7.04 9.72
C GLU A 50 9.19 -7.38 9.56
N SER A 51 8.60 -8.01 10.57
CA SER A 51 7.18 -8.39 10.55
C SER A 51 6.27 -7.16 10.48
N TRP A 52 6.62 -6.10 11.21
CA TRP A 52 5.92 -4.83 11.19
C TRP A 52 6.00 -4.17 9.81
N ARG A 53 7.18 -4.08 9.20
CA ARG A 53 7.35 -3.55 7.84
C ARG A 53 6.49 -4.32 6.85
N LEU A 54 6.56 -5.65 6.87
CA LEU A 54 5.71 -6.50 6.02
C LEU A 54 4.22 -6.21 6.22
N ALA A 55 3.77 -6.02 7.46
CA ALA A 55 2.38 -5.66 7.76
C ALA A 55 2.00 -4.26 7.24
N VAL A 56 2.94 -3.30 7.20
CA VAL A 56 2.72 -1.97 6.58
C VAL A 56 2.60 -2.12 5.06
N GLU A 57 3.57 -2.78 4.40
CA GLU A 57 3.60 -2.98 2.95
C GLU A 57 2.38 -3.75 2.42
N THR A 58 1.86 -4.69 3.22
CA THR A 58 0.66 -5.46 2.88
C THR A 58 -0.65 -4.80 3.34
N ASN A 59 -0.59 -3.53 3.77
CA ASN A 59 -1.74 -2.75 4.21
C ASN A 59 -2.53 -3.42 5.37
N ASN A 60 -1.86 -4.22 6.19
CA ASN A 60 -2.41 -4.81 7.41
C ASN A 60 -2.26 -3.87 8.62
N ALA A 61 -1.30 -2.94 8.57
CA ALA A 61 -1.02 -1.95 9.61
C ALA A 61 -1.45 -0.51 9.23
N VAL A 62 -2.66 -0.36 8.64
CA VAL A 62 -3.19 0.86 7.98
C VAL A 62 -3.13 2.16 8.81
N LYS A 63 -3.10 2.10 10.14
CA LYS A 63 -3.13 3.29 11.02
C LYS A 63 -1.76 3.73 11.54
N CYS A 64 -0.68 3.16 11.03
CA CYS A 64 0.66 3.52 11.47
C CYS A 64 1.05 4.89 10.90
N LYS A 65 1.01 5.94 11.74
CA LYS A 65 1.39 7.31 11.33
C LYS A 65 2.88 7.59 11.46
N VAL A 66 3.57 6.85 12.32
CA VAL A 66 4.98 7.06 12.68
C VAL A 66 5.62 5.69 12.91
N VAL A 67 6.88 5.57 12.53
CA VAL A 67 7.70 4.37 12.77
C VAL A 67 7.78 4.10 14.28
N PRO A 68 7.59 2.85 14.74
CA PRO A 68 7.88 2.49 16.13
C PRO A 68 9.34 2.80 16.47
N SER A 69 9.60 3.53 17.56
CA SER A 69 10.95 3.95 17.93
C SER A 69 11.96 2.80 18.04
N LYS A 70 11.52 1.60 18.45
CA LYS A 70 12.36 0.39 18.48
C LYS A 70 12.81 -0.11 17.11
N CYS A 71 12.17 0.33 16.02
CA CYS A 71 12.47 -0.09 14.65
C CYS A 71 13.37 0.85 13.87
N VAL A 72 13.79 1.99 14.43
CA VAL A 72 14.66 2.96 13.73
C VAL A 72 15.98 2.32 13.30
N SER A 73 16.67 1.61 14.19
CA SER A 73 17.95 0.94 13.84
C SER A 73 17.78 -0.20 12.83
N TYR A 74 16.61 -0.85 12.83
CA TYR A 74 16.26 -1.81 11.78
C TYR A 74 16.13 -1.11 10.43
N LEU A 75 15.44 0.04 10.37
CA LEU A 75 15.28 0.81 9.12
C LEU A 75 16.62 1.36 8.61
N GLU A 76 17.48 1.86 9.48
CA GLU A 76 18.86 2.24 9.13
C GLU A 76 19.58 1.10 8.40
N THR A 77 19.44 -0.12 8.91
CA THR A 77 20.01 -1.31 8.31
C THR A 77 19.34 -1.66 6.99
N TYR A 78 18.00 -1.61 6.93
CA TYR A 78 17.21 -1.93 5.74
C TYR A 78 17.57 -1.04 4.54
N TYR A 79 17.62 0.27 4.77
CA TYR A 79 17.99 1.26 3.75
C TYR A 79 19.51 1.31 3.52
N GLY A 80 20.34 1.05 4.53
CA GLY A 80 21.80 1.20 4.43
C GLY A 80 22.55 -0.05 3.94
N LYS A 81 21.95 -1.25 4.03
CA LYS A 81 22.60 -2.52 3.65
C LYS A 81 22.05 -3.14 2.36
N GLY A 82 21.27 -2.37 1.59
CA GLY A 82 20.84 -2.75 0.24
C GLY A 82 19.65 -3.70 0.15
N GLN A 83 18.96 -4.00 1.25
CA GLN A 83 17.71 -4.77 1.16
C GLN A 83 16.61 -3.94 0.49
N PHE A 84 16.52 -2.65 0.81
CA PHE A 84 15.63 -1.71 0.12
C PHE A 84 15.84 -1.74 -1.40
N ASP A 85 17.08 -1.64 -1.87
CA ASP A 85 17.39 -1.65 -3.30
C ASP A 85 16.97 -2.97 -3.99
N LYS A 86 17.15 -4.11 -3.30
CA LYS A 86 16.70 -5.41 -3.82
C LYS A 86 15.18 -5.47 -3.96
N ASP A 87 14.48 -5.05 -2.91
CA ASP A 87 13.00 -5.03 -2.89
C ASP A 87 12.48 -4.13 -4.04
N TYR A 88 13.04 -2.92 -4.18
CA TYR A 88 12.69 -1.97 -5.24
C TYR A 88 12.97 -2.53 -6.65
N ASN A 89 14.14 -3.11 -6.87
CA ASN A 89 14.52 -3.66 -8.17
C ASN A 89 13.60 -4.81 -8.61
N VAL A 90 13.14 -5.65 -7.68
CA VAL A 90 12.17 -6.72 -8.00
C VAL A 90 10.86 -6.12 -8.50
N VAL A 91 10.30 -5.15 -7.80
CA VAL A 91 9.04 -4.49 -8.19
C VAL A 91 9.17 -3.78 -9.54
N ALA A 92 10.25 -3.02 -9.74
CA ALA A 92 10.52 -2.34 -11.01
C ALA A 92 10.66 -3.33 -12.18
N SER A 93 11.33 -4.48 -11.94
CA SER A 93 11.47 -5.52 -12.96
C SER A 93 10.13 -6.14 -13.36
N TYR A 94 9.23 -6.37 -12.41
CA TYR A 94 7.90 -6.90 -12.67
C TYR A 94 7.01 -5.90 -13.40
N ALA A 95 7.05 -4.62 -12.99
CA ALA A 95 6.36 -3.54 -13.69
C ALA A 95 6.82 -3.46 -15.15
N LEU A 96 8.14 -3.43 -15.39
CA LEU A 96 8.69 -3.40 -16.75
C LEU A 96 8.34 -4.65 -17.57
N ALA A 97 8.39 -5.83 -16.96
CA ALA A 97 8.01 -7.07 -17.63
C ALA A 97 6.53 -7.03 -18.06
N PHE A 98 5.64 -6.59 -17.16
CA PHE A 98 4.22 -6.40 -17.48
C PHE A 98 4.02 -5.38 -18.60
N ALA A 99 4.70 -4.23 -18.54
CA ALA A 99 4.61 -3.18 -19.56
C ALA A 99 4.83 -3.71 -20.98
N LYS A 100 5.80 -4.60 -21.16
CA LYS A 100 6.15 -5.20 -22.46
C LYS A 100 5.08 -6.15 -23.00
N THR A 101 4.16 -6.61 -22.15
CA THR A 101 3.07 -7.52 -22.56
C THR A 101 1.79 -6.80 -22.97
N VAL A 102 1.68 -5.51 -22.63
CA VAL A 102 0.49 -4.72 -22.92
C VAL A 102 0.40 -4.44 -24.43
N LYS A 103 -0.76 -4.74 -25.02
CA LYS A 103 -1.09 -4.35 -26.40
C LYS A 103 -1.66 -2.95 -26.39
N MET A 104 -0.97 -2.02 -27.07
CA MET A 104 -1.36 -0.62 -27.17
C MET A 104 -2.61 -0.46 -28.05
N GLY A 105 -3.49 0.49 -27.71
CA GLY A 105 -4.77 0.72 -28.39
C GLY A 105 -4.66 1.34 -29.78
N GLY A 106 -3.51 1.93 -30.13
CA GLY A 106 -3.26 2.57 -31.42
C GLY A 106 -3.89 3.96 -31.58
N ASP A 107 -4.55 4.47 -30.54
CA ASP A 107 -5.18 5.79 -30.49
C ASP A 107 -4.32 6.87 -29.82
N CYS A 108 -3.09 6.51 -29.44
CA CYS A 108 -2.11 7.34 -28.73
C CYS A 108 -2.57 7.82 -27.34
N LYS A 109 -3.48 7.10 -26.68
CA LYS A 109 -3.99 7.47 -25.34
C LYS A 109 -3.55 6.54 -24.22
N ASP A 110 -2.75 5.54 -24.54
CA ASP A 110 -2.17 4.65 -23.55
C ASP A 110 -1.21 5.42 -22.62
N ALA A 111 -1.36 5.25 -21.31
CA ALA A 111 -0.58 5.97 -20.32
C ALA A 111 -0.16 5.07 -19.16
N TRP A 112 0.95 5.43 -18.51
CA TRP A 112 1.39 4.85 -17.25
C TRP A 112 1.42 5.96 -16.20
N VAL A 113 0.71 5.74 -15.09
CA VAL A 113 0.66 6.72 -14.00
C VAL A 113 1.71 6.36 -12.97
N PHE A 114 2.51 7.35 -12.60
CA PHE A 114 3.51 7.24 -11.54
C PHE A 114 3.16 8.25 -10.44
N ASP A 115 3.29 7.81 -9.20
CA ASP A 115 3.42 8.72 -8.08
C ASP A 115 4.81 9.39 -8.10
N VAL A 116 4.99 10.48 -7.34
CA VAL A 116 6.24 11.24 -7.30
C VAL A 116 7.07 10.85 -6.08
N ASP A 117 6.58 11.19 -4.90
CA ASP A 117 7.30 10.97 -3.63
C ASP A 117 7.39 9.47 -3.34
N GLU A 118 8.57 9.03 -2.88
CA GLU A 118 8.92 7.64 -2.58
C GLU A 118 8.74 6.65 -3.76
N THR A 119 8.46 7.15 -4.97
CA THR A 119 8.29 6.35 -6.20
C THR A 119 9.28 6.76 -7.29
N LEU A 120 9.23 8.03 -7.72
CA LEU A 120 10.17 8.59 -8.70
C LEU A 120 11.29 9.38 -8.03
N LEU A 121 10.97 10.05 -6.92
CA LEU A 121 11.90 10.82 -6.10
C LEU A 121 11.96 10.22 -4.69
N SER A 122 13.14 10.24 -4.08
CA SER A 122 13.34 9.70 -2.73
C SER A 122 13.48 10.83 -1.72
N ASN A 123 12.62 10.85 -0.69
CA ASN A 123 12.81 11.71 0.48
C ASN A 123 13.66 11.03 1.58
N LEU A 124 14.41 9.96 1.26
CA LEU A 124 15.16 9.19 2.25
C LEU A 124 16.17 10.03 3.04
N GLU A 125 16.83 11.01 2.42
CA GLU A 125 17.77 11.89 3.14
C GLU A 125 17.05 12.79 4.15
N TYR A 126 15.84 13.26 3.82
CA TYR A 126 15.00 13.97 4.78
C TYR A 126 14.62 13.05 5.94
N TYR A 127 14.17 11.82 5.66
CA TYR A 127 13.79 10.87 6.71
C TYR A 127 14.98 10.44 7.58
N LYS A 128 16.18 10.26 7.02
CA LYS A 128 17.41 10.01 7.80
C LYS A 128 17.66 11.08 8.86
N ALA A 129 17.47 12.35 8.49
CA ALA A 129 17.62 13.47 9.43
C ALA A 129 16.50 13.52 10.50
N HIS A 130 15.41 12.79 10.29
CA HIS A 130 14.23 12.74 11.17
C HIS A 130 13.96 11.31 11.67
N SER A 131 15.01 10.53 11.97
CA SER A 131 14.88 9.18 12.57
C SER A 131 14.04 8.19 11.77
N TYR A 132 14.09 8.28 10.44
CA TYR A 132 13.37 7.44 9.47
C TYR A 132 11.84 7.56 9.51
N GLY A 133 11.30 8.63 10.11
CA GLY A 133 9.87 8.92 10.16
C GLY A 133 9.52 10.00 11.16
#